data_AF-A0A427CDB0-F1
#
_entry.id   AF-A0A427CDB0-F1
#
_cell.length_a   1.000
_cell.length_b   1.000
_cell.length_c   1.000
_cell.angle_alpha   90.00
_cell.angle_beta   90.00
_cell.angle_gamma   90.00
#
_symmetry.space_group_name_H-M   'P 1'
#
loop_
_entity.id
_entity.type
_entity.pdbx_description
1 polymer ?
#
loop_
_entity_poly.entity_id
_entity_poly.type
_entity_poly.pdbx_seq_one_letter_code
_entity_poly.pdbx_strand_id
1 'polypeptide(L)' 'GRADRVGRLAVGLDCNLAVWDIQAPADLVYRIGFNPLHARVMRGEPV' A
#
# COMPACT_ATOMS: atom_id res chain seq x y z
N GLY A 1 -11.27 -9.24 -14.36
CA GLY A 1 -10.96 -8.50 -13.12
C GLY A 1 -9.57 -8.87 -12.66
N ARG A 2 -8.96 -8.10 -11.73
CA ARG A 2 -7.66 -8.44 -11.13
C ARG A 2 -7.75 -8.73 -9.62
N ALA A 3 -8.98 -8.80 -9.08
CA ALA A 3 -9.26 -9.00 -7.66
C ALA A 3 -8.87 -10.40 -7.15
N ASP A 4 -8.65 -11.33 -8.09
CA ASP A 4 -8.07 -12.65 -7.92
C ASP A 4 -6.57 -12.60 -7.56
N ARG A 5 -5.88 -11.47 -7.82
CA ARG A 5 -4.43 -11.35 -7.65
C ARG A 5 -3.97 -10.11 -6.88
N VAL A 6 -4.75 -9.03 -6.83
CA VAL A 6 -4.36 -7.76 -6.17
C VAL A 6 -5.53 -7.12 -5.42
N GLY A 7 -5.21 -6.17 -4.53
CA GLY A 7 -6.19 -5.33 -3.84
C GLY A 7 -6.61 -5.83 -2.45
N ARG A 8 -6.07 -6.96 -1.98
CA ARG A 8 -6.22 -7.46 -0.61
C ARG A 8 -4.89 -7.96 -0.09
N LEU A 9 -4.73 -7.92 1.23
CA LEU A 9 -3.61 -8.56 1.92
C LEU A 9 -4.02 -9.98 2.29
N ALA A 10 -3.71 -10.94 1.42
CA ALA A 10 -4.00 -12.36 1.66
C ALA A 10 -2.93 -13.25 1.01
N VAL A 11 -2.72 -14.43 1.59
CA VAL A 11 -1.78 -15.43 1.07
C VAL A 11 -2.23 -15.87 -0.33
N GLY A 12 -1.27 -15.96 -1.25
CA GLY A 12 -1.52 -16.35 -2.65
C GLY A 12 -1.80 -15.17 -3.59
N LEU A 13 -1.88 -13.93 -3.09
CA LEU A 13 -1.97 -12.72 -3.91
C LEU A 13 -0.58 -12.13 -4.21
N ASP A 14 -0.49 -11.31 -5.26
CA ASP A 14 0.73 -10.58 -5.60
C ASP A 14 1.10 -9.65 -4.41
N CYS A 15 2.36 -9.72 -3.95
CA CYS A 15 2.85 -8.92 -2.83
C CYS A 15 3.11 -7.45 -3.26
N ASN A 16 2.03 -6.68 -3.35
CA ASN A 16 2.07 -5.24 -3.62
C ASN A 16 1.66 -4.49 -2.35
N LEU A 17 2.63 -3.87 -1.68
CA LEU A 17 2.45 -3.19 -0.40
C LEU A 17 2.85 -1.72 -0.53
N ALA A 18 2.09 -0.84 0.11
CA ALA A 18 2.48 0.53 0.36
C ALA A 18 2.55 0.72 1.88
N VAL A 19 3.74 1.07 2.37
CA VAL A 19 4.00 1.35 3.77
C VAL A 19 3.98 2.86 3.94
N TRP A 20 3.10 3.33 4.81
CA TRP A 20 2.90 4.74 5.08
C TRP A 20 3.34 5.04 6.51
N ASP A 21 4.11 6.12 6.69
CA ASP A 21 4.43 6.62 8.02
C ASP A 21 3.32 7.57 8.49
N ILE A 22 2.24 6.97 9.00
CA ILE A 22 1.03 7.65 9.45
C ILE A 22 0.54 7.05 10.77
N GLN A 23 -0.15 7.85 11.58
CA GLN A 23 -0.68 7.38 12.87
C GLN A 23 -2.07 6.74 12.73
N ALA A 24 -2.88 7.23 11.78
CA ALA A 24 -4.17 6.64 11.46
C ALA A 24 -4.45 6.64 9.95
N PRO A 25 -5.26 5.70 9.43
CA PRO A 25 -5.62 5.66 8.01
C PRO A 25 -6.32 6.94 7.51
N ALA A 26 -6.99 7.68 8.40
CA ALA A 26 -7.63 8.95 8.07
C ALA A 26 -6.63 10.04 7.65
N ASP A 27 -5.36 9.96 8.08
CA ASP A 27 -4.32 10.93 7.75
C ASP A 27 -4.02 10.97 6.24
N LEU A 28 -4.16 9.82 5.55
CA LEU A 28 -3.99 9.71 4.10
C LEU A 28 -5.06 10.47 3.31
N VAL A 29 -6.29 10.52 3.82
CA VAL A 29 -7.42 11.18 3.15
C VAL A 29 -7.44 12.67 3.47
N TYR A 30 -7.09 13.03 4.69
CA TYR A 30 -7.18 14.40 5.19
C TYR A 30 -6.03 15.30 4.69
N ARG A 31 -4.84 14.74 4.45
CA ARG A 31 -3.67 15.51 3.98
C ARG A 31 -3.45 15.38 2.47
N ILE A 32 -4.26 16.10 1.69
CA ILE A 32 -4.03 16.22 0.25
C ILE A 32 -2.74 17.02 0.00
N GLY A 33 -1.74 16.40 -0.64
CA GLY A 33 -0.45 17.03 -1.00
C GLY A 33 0.73 16.70 -0.09
N PHE A 34 0.53 15.95 1.00
CA PHE A 34 1.61 15.36 1.78
C PHE A 34 1.88 13.95 1.27
N ASN A 35 3.14 13.56 1.09
CA ASN A 35 3.51 12.20 0.68
C ASN A 35 4.10 11.43 1.87
N PRO A 36 3.28 10.73 2.68
CA PRO A 36 3.75 9.92 3.80
C PRO A 36 4.25 8.53 3.37
N LEU A 37 4.56 8.32 2.09
CA LEU A 37 5.03 7.03 1.61
C LEU A 37 6.44 6.75 2.15
N HIS A 38 6.52 5.80 3.07
CA HIS A 38 7.78 5.37 3.66
C HIS A 38 8.49 4.36 2.77
N ALA A 39 7.74 3.35 2.30
CA ALA A 39 8.28 2.33 1.42
C ALA A 39 7.18 1.79 0.52
N ARG A 40 7.57 1.31 -0.66
CA ARG A 40 6.68 0.60 -1.57
C ARG A 40 7.34 -0.72 -1.93
N VAL A 41 6.55 -1.79 -1.93
CA VAL A 41 6.98 -3.13 -2.32
C VAL A 41 6.09 -3.57 -3.46
N MET A 42 6.69 -3.99 -4.56
CA MET A 42 5.97 -4.48 -5.73
C MET A 42 6.45 -5.89 -6.05
N ARG A 43 5.53 -6.85 -6.10
CA ARG A 43 5.83 -8.28 -6.28
C ARG A 43 6.88 -8.84 -5.29
N GLY A 44 6.99 -8.25 -4.10
CA GLY A 44 7.97 -8.64 -3.09
C GLY A 44 9.33 -7.93 -3.16
N GLU A 45 9.53 -7.04 -4.14
CA GLU A 45 10.76 -6.24 -4.24
C GLU A 45 10.51 -4.78 -3.79
N PRO A 46 11.38 -4.20 -2.95
CA PRO A 46 11.32 -2.78 -2.61
C PRO A 46 11.56 -1.91 -3.85
N VAL A 47 10.76 -0.85 -4.02
CA VAL A 47 10.79 0.06 -5.19
C VAL A 47 10.61 1.52 -4.80
#